data_AF-A0A5B7FNL3-F1
#
_entry.id   AF-A0A5B7FNL3-F1
#
_cell.length_a   1.000
_cell.length_b   1.000
_cell.length_c   1.000
_cell.angle_alpha   90.00
_cell.angle_beta   90.00
_cell.angle_gamma   90.00
#
_symmetry.space_group_name_H-M   'P 1'
#
loop_
_entity.id
_entity.type
_entity.pdbx_description
1 polymer ?
#
loop_
_entity_poly.entity_id
_entity_poly.type
_entity_poly.pdbx_seq_one_letter_code
_entity_poly.pdbx_strand_id
1 'polypeptide(L)'
;MVTPNPASESPSGEGTRGPVGDQKCLDTSLNFSFIIYCNIRDLLSNFQSVERHHSSTKPHLLFLTETRLSEGTDYSSFYVPSYFLCPHFRSNAGCCVYVRND
;
A
#
# COMPACT_ATOMS: atom_id res chain seq x y z
N MET A 1 -0.87 -10.73 60.79
CA MET A 1 -1.43 -9.71 59.87
C MET A 1 -0.35 -9.44 58.83
N VAL A 2 -0.23 -10.34 57.84
CA VAL A 2 -0.69 -10.27 56.43
C VAL A 2 0.13 -9.25 55.61
N THR A 3 1.35 -9.62 55.21
CA THR A 3 1.82 -10.19 53.91
C THR A 3 1.90 -9.15 52.78
N PRO A 4 3.08 -8.92 52.15
CA PRO A 4 3.24 -7.95 51.08
C PRO A 4 2.82 -8.52 49.72
N ASN A 5 2.26 -7.64 48.90
CA ASN A 5 1.71 -7.89 47.56
C ASN A 5 2.83 -8.26 46.56
N PRO A 6 2.72 -9.31 45.73
CA PRO A 6 3.66 -9.56 44.65
C PRO A 6 3.30 -8.70 43.42
N ALA A 7 4.25 -7.88 42.96
CA ALA A 7 4.13 -7.18 41.69
C ALA A 7 4.22 -8.23 40.56
N SER A 8 3.17 -8.30 39.75
CA SER A 8 3.05 -9.20 38.60
C SER A 8 4.04 -8.79 37.52
N GLU A 9 5.14 -9.54 37.38
CA GLU A 9 5.93 -9.54 36.14
C GLU A 9 5.06 -10.09 35.01
N SER A 10 5.03 -9.38 33.88
CA SER A 10 4.34 -9.82 32.67
C SER A 10 5.33 -10.64 31.83
N PRO A 11 4.93 -11.79 31.26
CA PRO A 11 5.84 -12.54 30.41
C PRO A 11 6.08 -11.76 29.12
N SER A 12 7.36 -11.48 28.84
CA SER A 12 7.85 -11.01 27.55
C SER A 12 7.59 -12.11 26.52
N GLY A 13 6.41 -12.06 25.89
CA GLY A 13 6.08 -12.88 24.74
C GLY A 13 6.91 -12.43 23.55
N GLU A 14 7.89 -13.24 23.16
CA GLU A 14 8.59 -13.14 21.89
C GLU A 14 7.62 -13.57 20.76
N GLY A 15 6.70 -12.66 20.44
CA GLY A 15 5.82 -12.76 19.28
C GLY A 15 6.51 -12.10 18.09
N THR A 16 6.79 -12.90 17.06
CA THR A 16 7.32 -12.47 15.77
C THR A 16 6.66 -11.17 15.30
N ARG A 17 7.45 -10.10 15.19
CA ARG A 17 7.03 -8.84 14.58
C ARG A 17 6.72 -9.11 13.10
N GLY A 18 5.46 -9.42 12.80
CA GLY A 18 4.92 -9.19 11.46
C GLY A 18 4.89 -7.68 11.21
N PRO A 19 5.29 -7.18 10.03
CA PRO A 19 5.29 -5.75 9.78
C PRO A 19 3.84 -5.26 9.80
N VAL A 20 3.56 -4.38 10.76
CA VAL A 20 2.39 -3.48 10.76
C VAL A 20 2.60 -2.50 9.61
N GLY A 21 2.36 -2.97 8.39
CA GLY A 21 2.55 -2.21 7.16
C GLY A 21 1.32 -1.37 6.87
N ASP A 22 1.28 -0.18 7.47
CA ASP A 22 0.49 1.01 7.14
C ASP A 22 -0.84 0.78 6.42
N GLN A 23 -1.89 0.66 7.24
CA GLN A 23 -3.30 0.69 6.85
C GLN A 23 -3.77 2.07 6.31
N LYS A 24 -2.91 3.10 6.33
CA LYS A 24 -3.28 4.50 6.03
C LYS A 24 -3.47 4.85 4.55
N CYS A 25 -2.95 4.05 3.63
CA CYS A 25 -3.04 4.39 2.20
C CYS A 25 -4.42 4.08 1.62
N LEU A 26 -5.12 3.08 2.15
CA LEU A 26 -6.38 2.58 1.59
C LEU A 26 -7.63 3.21 2.23
N ASP A 27 -7.46 4.20 3.12
CA ASP A 27 -8.55 4.84 3.86
C ASP A 27 -9.53 5.62 2.96
N THR A 28 -9.18 5.86 1.68
CA THR A 28 -10.06 6.51 0.70
C THR A 28 -10.06 5.72 -0.61
N SER A 29 -10.61 4.50 -0.58
CA SER A 29 -10.85 3.70 -1.78
C SER A 29 -12.33 3.57 -2.09
N LEU A 30 -12.68 3.72 -3.38
CA LEU A 30 -14.02 3.44 -3.91
C LEU A 30 -13.92 2.14 -4.72
N ASN A 31 -14.62 1.09 -4.31
CA ASN A 31 -14.55 -0.23 -4.92
C ASN A 31 -15.88 -0.56 -5.62
N PHE A 32 -15.87 -0.56 -6.95
CA PHE A 32 -16.79 -1.39 -7.74
C PHE A 32 -16.04 -2.69 -8.01
N SER A 33 -16.72 -3.84 -8.10
CA SER A 33 -16.12 -5.20 -8.01
C SER A 33 -14.90 -5.50 -8.92
N PHE A 34 -14.57 -4.63 -9.87
CA PHE A 34 -13.44 -4.74 -10.79
C PHE A 34 -12.60 -3.45 -10.96
N ILE A 35 -13.00 -2.33 -10.37
CA ILE A 35 -12.36 -1.00 -10.52
C ILE A 35 -12.12 -0.41 -9.14
N ILE A 36 -10.86 -0.06 -8.87
CA ILE A 36 -10.43 0.53 -7.61
C ILE A 36 -9.79 1.89 -7.87
N TYR A 37 -10.17 2.87 -7.08
CA TYR A 37 -9.53 4.19 -7.03
C TYR A 37 -8.88 4.37 -5.67
N CYS A 38 -7.64 4.84 -5.60
CA CYS A 38 -6.92 5.08 -4.36
C CYS A 38 -5.98 6.27 -4.47
N ASN A 39 -5.85 7.04 -3.39
CA ASN A 39 -4.81 8.05 -3.26
C ASN A 39 -3.60 7.41 -2.56
N ILE A 40 -2.47 7.30 -3.26
CA ILE A 40 -1.29 6.57 -2.77
C ILE A 40 -0.36 7.45 -1.93
N ARG A 41 -0.54 8.78 -1.95
CA ARG A 41 0.23 9.77 -1.18
C ARG A 41 1.74 9.50 -1.20
N ASP A 42 2.31 9.51 -2.40
CA ASP A 42 3.67 9.08 -2.77
C ASP A 42 3.76 7.58 -3.13
N LEU A 43 3.97 7.30 -4.42
CA LEU A 43 4.03 5.94 -4.96
C LEU A 43 5.31 5.21 -4.54
N LEU A 44 6.44 5.90 -4.42
CA LEU A 44 7.72 5.30 -4.09
C LEU A 44 7.72 4.71 -2.68
N SER A 45 7.25 5.49 -1.72
CA SER A 45 7.18 5.09 -0.31
C SER A 45 6.11 4.02 -0.05
N ASN A 46 5.03 3.99 -0.84
CA ASN A 46 3.89 3.10 -0.61
C ASN A 46 3.74 1.97 -1.64
N PHE A 47 4.73 1.74 -2.51
CA PHE A 47 4.64 0.75 -3.58
C PHE A 47 4.35 -0.67 -3.05
N GLN A 48 4.94 -1.05 -1.92
CA GLN A 48 4.68 -2.35 -1.29
C GLN A 48 3.20 -2.53 -0.88
N SER A 49 2.48 -1.44 -0.61
CA SER A 49 1.03 -1.48 -0.37
C SER A 49 0.27 -1.81 -1.65
N VAL A 50 0.69 -1.23 -2.78
CA VAL A 50 0.12 -1.50 -4.11
C VAL A 50 0.31 -2.97 -4.50
N GLU A 51 1.51 -3.53 -4.32
CA GLU A 51 1.79 -4.95 -4.61
C GLU A 51 0.93 -5.91 -3.79
N ARG A 52 0.82 -5.65 -2.47
CA ARG A 52 -0.05 -6.42 -1.58
C ARG A 52 -1.51 -6.32 -2.01
N HIS A 53 -1.95 -5.14 -2.39
CA HIS A 53 -3.33 -4.89 -2.83
C HIS A 53 -3.64 -5.61 -4.15
N HIS A 54 -2.75 -5.53 -5.15
CA HIS A 54 -2.86 -6.28 -6.40
C HIS A 54 -2.94 -7.79 -6.16
N SER A 55 -2.12 -8.32 -5.26
CA SER A 55 -2.10 -9.75 -4.93
C SER A 55 -3.39 -10.23 -4.27
N SER A 56 -3.95 -9.41 -3.37
CA SER A 56 -5.13 -9.74 -2.58
C SER A 56 -6.43 -9.58 -3.36
N THR A 57 -6.65 -8.40 -3.95
CA THR A 57 -7.94 -8.04 -4.53
C THR A 57 -8.03 -8.37 -6.00
N LYS A 58 -6.89 -8.35 -6.70
CA LYS A 58 -6.81 -8.45 -8.15
C LYS A 58 -7.88 -7.52 -8.78
N PRO A 59 -7.62 -6.21 -8.92
CA PRO A 59 -8.49 -5.29 -9.66
C PRO A 59 -8.24 -5.38 -11.18
N HIS A 60 -9.24 -5.18 -12.05
CA HIS A 60 -8.95 -5.05 -13.50
C HIS A 60 -8.37 -3.68 -13.82
N LEU A 61 -8.85 -2.66 -13.09
CA LEU A 61 -8.34 -1.30 -13.15
C LEU A 61 -8.05 -0.78 -11.75
N LEU A 62 -6.82 -0.32 -11.52
CA LEU A 62 -6.43 0.42 -10.32
C LEU A 62 -5.96 1.82 -10.70
N PHE A 63 -6.71 2.83 -10.28
CA PHE A 63 -6.34 4.24 -10.44
C PHE A 63 -5.66 4.73 -9.17
N LEU A 64 -4.42 5.20 -9.30
CA LEU A 64 -3.66 5.80 -8.21
C LEU A 64 -3.48 7.29 -8.43
N THR A 65 -3.73 8.09 -7.39
CA THR A 65 -3.52 9.55 -7.39
C THR A 65 -2.50 9.97 -6.33
N GLU A 66 -1.93 11.16 -6.50
CA GLU A 66 -0.81 11.67 -5.71
C GLU A 66 0.41 10.74 -5.74
N THR A 67 0.83 10.30 -6.93
CA THR A 67 2.03 9.47 -7.06
C THR A 67 3.31 10.22 -6.68
N ARG A 68 3.34 11.55 -6.83
CA ARG A 68 4.45 12.46 -6.48
C ARG A 68 5.79 12.12 -7.13
N LEU A 69 5.74 11.48 -8.29
CA LEU A 69 6.91 11.15 -9.10
C LEU A 69 7.16 12.23 -10.15
N SER A 70 8.42 12.40 -10.58
CA SER A 70 8.76 13.31 -11.67
C SER A 70 8.51 12.62 -13.03
N GLU A 71 8.28 13.40 -14.09
CA GLU A 71 8.07 12.89 -15.44
C GLU A 71 9.28 12.09 -15.98
N GLY A 72 10.49 12.36 -15.46
CA GLY A 72 11.72 11.62 -15.78
C GLY A 72 12.04 10.45 -14.85
N THR A 73 11.16 10.08 -13.93
CA THR A 73 11.39 8.94 -13.04
C THR A 73 11.32 7.63 -13.83
N ASP A 74 12.29 6.75 -13.62
CA ASP A 74 12.26 5.40 -14.18
C ASP A 74 11.09 4.60 -13.56
N TYR A 75 10.10 4.27 -14.38
CA TYR A 75 8.92 3.53 -13.96
C TYR A 75 9.14 2.02 -13.88
N SER A 76 10.32 1.52 -14.27
CA SER A 76 10.69 0.10 -14.14
C SER A 76 10.56 -0.40 -12.70
N SER A 77 10.81 0.47 -11.72
CA SER A 77 10.68 0.18 -10.29
C SER A 77 9.23 -0.05 -9.84
N PHE A 78 8.26 0.32 -10.67
CA PHE A 78 6.82 0.18 -10.39
C PHE A 78 6.15 -0.90 -11.23
N TYR A 79 6.94 -1.79 -11.84
CA TYR A 79 6.45 -2.90 -12.63
C TYR A 79 5.73 -3.93 -11.75
N VAL A 80 4.54 -4.34 -12.20
CA VAL A 80 3.76 -5.41 -11.57
C VAL A 80 3.46 -6.45 -12.65
N PRO A 81 3.79 -7.74 -12.44
CA PRO A 81 3.47 -8.80 -13.39
C PRO A 81 1.97 -8.86 -13.70
N SER A 82 1.62 -9.08 -14.97
CA SER A 82 0.23 -9.17 -15.47
C SER A 82 -0.56 -7.86 -15.50
N TYR A 83 0.10 -6.72 -15.28
CA TYR A 83 -0.49 -5.40 -15.42
C TYR A 83 0.32 -4.51 -16.36
N PHE A 84 -0.37 -3.76 -17.18
CA PHE A 84 0.16 -2.62 -17.91
C PHE A 84 0.05 -1.36 -17.06
N LEU A 85 1.16 -0.62 -16.92
CA LEU A 85 1.21 0.66 -16.20
C LEU A 85 1.08 1.81 -17.19
N CYS A 86 0.06 2.65 -17.01
CA CYS A 86 -0.10 3.93 -17.71
C CYS A 86 0.27 5.08 -16.75
N PRO A 87 1.50 5.62 -16.82
CA PRO A 87 1.95 6.67 -15.91
C PRO A 87 1.56 8.07 -16.41
N HIS A 88 1.22 8.94 -15.47
CA HIS A 88 1.17 10.38 -15.66
C HIS A 88 1.74 11.07 -14.41
N PHE A 89 3.06 11.14 -14.34
CA PHE A 89 3.80 11.55 -13.15
C PHE A 89 4.03 13.06 -13.10
N ARG A 90 3.83 13.65 -11.92
CA ARG A 90 4.14 15.06 -11.60
C ARG A 90 4.62 15.18 -10.15
N SER A 91 5.72 15.89 -9.90
CA SER A 91 6.45 15.86 -8.62
C SER A 91 5.63 16.26 -7.37
N ASN A 92 4.54 17.01 -7.53
CA ASN A 92 3.65 17.42 -6.43
C ASN A 92 2.21 16.90 -6.59
N ALA A 93 1.97 16.02 -7.57
CA ALA A 93 0.66 15.49 -7.90
C ALA A 93 0.86 14.16 -8.66
N GLY A 94 0.19 14.02 -9.81
CA GLY A 94 0.37 12.88 -10.69
C GLY A 94 -0.56 11.73 -10.35
N CYS A 95 -0.69 10.85 -11.32
CA CYS A 95 -1.51 9.66 -11.24
C CYS A 95 -0.88 8.54 -12.08
N CYS A 96 -1.35 7.34 -11.88
CA CYS A 96 -1.14 6.25 -12.81
C CYS A 96 -2.33 5.29 -12.80
N VAL A 97 -2.41 4.48 -13.84
CA VAL A 97 -3.43 3.43 -13.95
C VAL A 97 -2.73 2.10 -14.18
N TYR A 98 -3.05 1.11 -13.36
CA TYR A 98 -2.71 -0.28 -13.65
C TYR A 98 -3.91 -0.95 -14.33
N VAL A 99 -3.66 -1.53 -15.50
CA VAL A 99 -4.65 -2.26 -16.31
C VAL A 99 -4.22 -3.73 -16.35
N ARG A 100 -5.10 -4.66 -15.98
CA ARG A 100 -4.77 -6.09 -16.09
C ARG A 100 -4.69 -6.53 -17.55
N ASN A 101 -3.81 -7.48 -17.85
CA ASN A 101 -3.51 -7.95 -19.19
C ASN A 101 -4.46 -9.03 -19.76
N ASP A 102 -5.40 -9.56 -18.98
CA ASP A 102 -6.28 -10.69 -19.34
C ASP A 102 -7.62 -10.27 -19.97
#